data_AF-A0A1F7LNF4-F1
#
_entry.id   AF-A0A1F7LNF4-F1
#
_cell.length_a   1.000
_cell.length_b   1.000
_cell.length_c   1.000
_cell.angle_alpha   90.00
_cell.angle_beta   90.00
_cell.angle_gamma   90.00
#
_symmetry.space_group_name_H-M   'P 1'
#
loop_
_entity.id
_entity.type
_entity.pdbx_description
1 polymer ?
#
loop_
_entity_poly.entity_id
_entity_poly.type
_entity_poly.pdbx_seq_one_letter_code
_entity_poly.pdbx_strand_id
1 'polypeptide(L)' 'MRYSVFLEPVEEAELPGYYYAHIPALDLMTHGQGVEGALAAARELVEGWIAERRAHGEPVPTESESLIGHIEVADAVLGP' A
#
# COMPACT_ATOMS: atom_id res chain seq x y z
N MET A 1 -12.97 10.04 -1.91
CA MET A 1 -12.31 8.95 -2.66
C MET A 1 -11.82 7.94 -1.63
N ARG A 2 -11.89 6.66 -1.92
CA ARG A 2 -11.40 5.59 -1.06
C ARG A 2 -10.51 4.72 -1.93
N TYR A 3 -9.39 4.27 -1.35
CA TYR A 3 -8.49 3.31 -1.96
C TYR A 3 -8.25 2.17 -0.98
N SER A 4 -8.05 0.97 -1.51
CA SER A 4 -7.67 -0.20 -0.75
C SER A 4 -6.17 -0.15 -0.49
N VAL A 5 -5.77 -0.56 0.71
CA VAL A 5 -4.37 -0.59 1.14
C VAL A 5 -4.03 -2.01 1.55
N PHE A 6 -3.01 -2.58 0.94
CA PHE A 6 -2.44 -3.86 1.34
C PHE A 6 -1.30 -3.61 2.31
N LEU A 7 -1.37 -4.30 3.45
CA LEU A 7 -0.43 -4.15 4.54
C LEU A 7 0.36 -5.43 4.70
N GLU A 8 1.69 -5.31 4.65
CA GLU A 8 2.62 -6.42 4.79
C GLU A 8 3.63 -6.08 5.88
N PRO A 9 3.88 -6.98 6.85
CA PRO A 9 4.91 -6.74 7.86
C PRO A 9 6.29 -6.62 7.19
N VAL A 10 7.09 -5.67 7.64
CA VAL A 10 8.47 -5.50 7.17
C VAL A 10 9.36 -6.52 7.91
N GLU A 11 10.17 -7.28 7.17
CA GLU A 11 11.13 -8.25 7.72
C GLU A 11 12.56 -7.70 7.85
N GLU A 12 12.78 -6.43 7.47
CA GLU A 12 14.07 -5.75 7.58
C GLU A 12 14.42 -5.42 9.04
N ALA A 13 15.67 -5.71 9.43
CA ALA A 13 16.15 -5.54 10.80
C ALA A 13 16.14 -4.07 11.27
N GLU A 14 16.29 -3.13 10.33
CA GLU A 14 16.32 -1.70 10.54
C GLU A 14 14.93 -1.10 10.81
N LEU A 15 13.86 -1.82 10.46
CA LEU A 15 12.47 -1.36 10.55
C LEU A 15 11.58 -2.33 11.37
N PRO A 16 11.96 -2.64 12.62
CA PRO A 16 11.20 -3.59 13.43
C PRO A 16 9.79 -3.05 13.72
N GLY A 17 8.78 -3.88 13.44
CA GLY A 17 7.37 -3.55 13.69
C GLY A 17 6.75 -2.57 12.69
N TYR A 18 7.44 -2.29 11.57
CA TYR A 18 6.87 -1.54 10.46
C TYR A 18 6.00 -2.45 9.57
N TYR A 19 5.10 -1.81 8.85
CA TYR A 19 4.33 -2.41 7.76
C TYR A 19 4.57 -1.60 6.49
N TYR A 20 4.78 -2.29 5.36
CA TYR A 20 4.58 -1.69 4.05
C TYR A 20 3.09 -1.47 3.83
N ALA A 21 2.74 -0.35 3.20
CA ALA A 21 1.40 -0.02 2.77
C ALA A 21 1.42 0.23 1.26
N HIS A 22 0.86 -0.72 0.51
CA HIS A 22 0.73 -0.65 -0.94
C HIS A 22 -0.69 -0.25 -1.33
N ILE A 23 -0.83 0.70 -2.25
CA ILE A 23 -2.10 1.21 -2.79
C ILE A 23 -2.18 0.81 -4.28
N PRO A 24 -2.73 -0.37 -4.61
CA PRO A 24 -2.61 -0.94 -5.96
C PRO A 24 -3.23 -0.08 -7.05
N ALA A 25 -4.37 0.56 -6.76
CA ALA A 25 -5.08 1.39 -7.72
C ALA A 25 -4.30 2.63 -8.17
N LEU A 26 -3.26 3.01 -7.42
CA LEU A 26 -2.41 4.17 -7.70
C LEU A 26 -0.95 3.79 -7.98
N ASP A 27 -0.57 2.52 -7.85
CA ASP A 27 0.82 2.05 -7.91
C ASP A 27 1.76 2.83 -6.96
N LEU A 28 1.28 3.02 -5.72
CA LEU A 28 2.00 3.76 -4.67
C LEU A 28 2.32 2.85 -3.49
N MET A 29 3.51 3.00 -2.91
CA MET A 29 3.92 2.26 -1.71
C MET A 29 4.61 3.20 -0.71
N THR A 30 4.36 2.96 0.56
CA THR A 30 5.07 3.58 1.69
C THR A 30 5.20 2.58 2.83
N HIS A 31 5.74 3.00 3.97
CA HIS A 31 5.76 2.20 5.18
C HIS A 31 5.48 3.06 6.41
N GLY A 32 5.09 2.43 7.50
CA GLY A 32 4.93 3.11 8.79
C GLY A 32 4.96 2.13 9.95
N GLN A 33 5.23 2.66 11.14
CA GLN A 33 5.30 1.86 12.36
C GLN A 33 3.91 1.37 12.75
N GLY A 34 3.72 0.05 12.81
CA GLY A 34 2.42 -0.57 13.03
C GLY A 34 1.40 -0.31 11.91
N VAL A 35 0.25 -0.97 12.03
CA VAL A 35 -0.85 -0.85 11.05
C VAL A 35 -1.35 0.59 10.94
N GLU A 36 -1.56 1.27 12.07
CA GLU A 36 -2.06 2.64 12.07
C GLU A 36 -1.07 3.63 11.45
N GLY A 37 0.22 3.49 11.77
CA GLY A 37 1.26 4.35 11.20
C GLY A 37 1.41 4.15 9.69
N ALA A 38 1.34 2.91 9.22
CA ALA A 38 1.39 2.61 7.79
C ALA A 38 0.18 3.17 7.03
N LEU A 39 -1.02 3.09 7.60
CA LEU A 39 -2.23 3.70 7.04
C LEU A 39 -2.17 5.23 7.04
N ALA A 40 -1.61 5.85 8.09
CA ALA A 40 -1.42 7.29 8.15
C ALA A 40 -0.43 7.77 7.08
N ALA A 41 0.72 7.08 6.94
CA ALA A 41 1.70 7.36 5.90
C ALA A 41 1.10 7.18 4.49
N ALA A 42 0.30 6.13 4.26
CA ALA A 42 -0.39 5.90 3.00
C ALA A 42 -1.35 7.05 2.66
N ARG A 43 -2.11 7.53 3.65
CA ARG A 43 -3.01 8.67 3.48
C ARG A 43 -2.24 9.93 3.07
N GLU A 44 -1.14 10.24 3.76
CA GLU A 44 -0.31 11.40 3.45
C GLU A 44 0.26 11.32 2.02
N LEU A 45 0.82 10.17 1.64
CA LEU A 45 1.35 9.94 0.30
C LEU A 45 0.29 10.13 -0.78
N VAL A 46 -0.90 9.54 -0.60
CA VAL A 46 -2.01 9.65 -1.56
C VAL A 46 -2.50 11.10 -1.68
N GLU A 47 -2.62 11.83 -0.57
CA GLU A 47 -3.04 13.23 -0.59
C GLU A 47 -2.03 14.12 -1.35
N GLY A 48 -0.73 13.93 -1.11
CA GLY A 48 0.33 14.63 -1.82
C GLY A 48 0.33 14.32 -3.32
N TRP A 49 0.25 13.04 -3.67
CA TRP A 49 0.20 12.60 -5.07
C TRP A 49 -1.02 13.17 -5.80
N ILE A 50 -2.21 13.13 -5.21
CA ILE A 50 -3.43 13.70 -5.81
C ILE A 50 -3.28 15.20 -6.04
N ALA A 51 -2.69 15.93 -5.09
CA ALA A 51 -2.46 17.36 -5.23
C ALA A 51 -1.53 17.68 -6.42
N GLU A 52 -0.44 16.93 -6.56
CA GLU A 52 0.49 17.07 -7.68
C GLU A 52 -0.17 16.77 -9.03
N ARG A 53 -0.93 15.67 -9.14
CA ARG A 53 -1.67 15.32 -10.37
C ARG A 53 -2.61 16.44 -10.78
N ARG A 54 -3.39 16.95 -9.83
CA ARG A 54 -4.33 18.06 -10.06
C ARG A 54 -3.63 19.34 -10.47
N ALA A 55 -2.48 19.66 -9.88
CA ALA A 55 -1.69 20.84 -10.25
C ALA A 55 -1.20 20.80 -11.71
N HIS A 56 -0.95 19.60 -12.23
CA HIS A 56 -0.55 19.37 -13.63
C HIS A 56 -1.73 19.10 -14.59
N GLY A 57 -2.97 19.20 -14.10
CA GLY A 57 -4.17 18.92 -14.92
C GLY A 57 -4.31 17.44 -15.31
N GLU A 58 -3.63 16.55 -14.59
CA GLU A 58 -3.64 15.12 -14.87
C GLU A 58 -4.84 14.43 -14.20
N PRO A 59 -5.43 13.40 -14.83
CA PRO A 59 -6.53 12.67 -14.23
C PRO A 59 -6.07 11.92 -12.98
N VAL A 60 -6.96 11.85 -12.00
CA VAL A 60 -6.79 11.07 -10.77
C VAL A 60 -7.65 9.81 -10.89
N PRO A 61 -7.04 8.60 -10.90
CA PRO A 61 -7.80 7.35 -10.93
C PRO A 61 -8.72 7.22 -9.72
N THR A 62 -9.93 6.73 -9.94
CA THR A 62 -10.85 6.32 -8.86
C THR A 62 -10.83 4.81 -8.75
N GLU A 63 -10.61 4.28 -7.54
CA GLU A 63 -10.79 2.85 -7.31
C GLU A 63 -12.29 2.51 -7.36
N SER A 64 -12.61 1.41 -8.06
CA SER A 64 -13.93 0.79 -8.05
C SER A 64 -14.05 -0.20 -6.88
N GLU A 65 -14.81 -1.28 -7.05
CA GLU A 65 -14.78 -2.40 -6.12
C GLU A 65 -13.41 -3.08 -6.14
N SER A 66 -12.89 -3.41 -4.96
CA SER A 66 -11.64 -4.15 -4.79
C SER A 66 -11.94 -5.51 -4.18
N LEU A 67 -11.44 -6.56 -4.84
CA LEU A 67 -11.54 -7.94 -4.38
C LEU A 67 -10.14 -8.40 -3.97
N ILE A 68 -10.03 -8.96 -2.77
CA ILE A 68 -8.79 -9.59 -2.30
C ILE A 68 -8.94 -11.10 -2.54
N GLY A 69 -8.00 -11.66 -3.31
CA GLY A 69 -7.93 -13.08 -3.59
C GLY A 69 -6.58 -13.64 -3.14
N HIS A 70 -6.60 -14.89 -2.70
CA HIS A 70 -5.39 -15.65 -2.36
C HIS A 70 -5.37 -16.91 -3.25
N ILE A 71 -4.19 -17.28 -3.73
CA ILE A 71 -3.96 -18.55 -4.42
C ILE A 71 -2.96 -19.38 -3.63
N GLU A 72 -3.22 -20.67 -3.53
CA GLU A 72 -2.25 -21.63 -2.99
C GLU A 72 -1.47 -22.23 -4.16
N VAL A 73 -0.15 -22.27 -4.06
CA VAL A 73 0.74 -22.87 -5.07
C VAL A 73 1.48 -24.03 -4.43
N ALA A 74 1.43 -25.20 -5.05
CA ALA A 74 2.10 -26.41 -4.61
C ALA A 74 3.60 -26.37 -4.91
N ASP A 75 4.33 -25.44 -4.30
CA ASP A 75 5.80 -25.45 -4.25
C ASP A 75 6.35 -24.70 -3.01
N ALA A 76 5.55 -24.61 -1.94
CA ALA A 76 5.88 -23.86 -0.72
C ALA A 76 6.58 -24.72 0.36
N VAL A 77 7.34 -25.74 -0.04
CA VAL A 77 8.16 -26.55 0.89
C VAL A 77 9.63 -26.31 0.61
N LEU A 78 10.10 -25.09 0.88
CA LEU A 78 11.48 -24.83 1.30
C LEU A 78 11.47 -23.54 2.15
N GLY A 79 10.80 -23.61 3.31
CA GLY A 79 11.18 -22.73 4.42
C GLY A 79 12.51 -23.21 5.01
N PRO A 80 13.40 -22.30 5.48
CA PRO A 80 14.63 -22.66 6.18
C PRO A 80 14.38 -23.47 7.46
#